data_AF-A0A9P1G2M0-F1
#
_entry.id   AF-A0A9P1G2M0-F1
#
_cell.length_a   1.000
_cell.length_b   1.000
_cell.length_c   1.000
_cell.angle_alpha   90.00
_cell.angle_beta   90.00
_cell.angle_gamma   90.00
#
_symmetry.space_group_name_H-M   'P 1'
#
loop_
_entity.id
_entity.type
_entity.pdbx_description
1 polymer ?
#
loop_
_entity_poly.entity_id
_entity_poly.type
_entity_poly.pdbx_seq_one_letter_code
_entity_poly.pdbx_strand_id
1 'polypeptide(L)'
;MPAVGDAVVVQGLPACQGFNGRRGRVEQASGETYQVRLSGGLRVQVLASNLSAAEVPYGDGSAADSTDSTDTSDEEETSETRRRSLVTDFFALLDPAGKKMLRGPEMYHLAKACGFQDGREEWDDEYEALCKLCHVSDGFCLEDFEKLLSDQDLPTFCATSEIPWLMEQSAKSLLPAARNSLTSTSTEVKRKSRRRSSTKSSTKRGSRGRARFSRQEKVRKTIQESQDRRDAIGFLFHTLDADGDQRLNLPELERFASMCGFSGEWQTEYEVMCEVLKIPSSKGVDFLQFNRLVSDEKSNAYCSDEELQQMVMYLKSERREIASRLAAIRIQAGARGFLTRSQARRSALEVPSLSSTAGRDSDDSHAISFCWKSV
;
A
#
# COMPACT_ATOMS: atom_id res chain seq x y z
N MET A 1 25.52 -29.63 -12.62
CA MET A 1 25.68 -28.18 -12.51
C MET A 1 24.98 -27.57 -13.70
N PRO A 2 24.01 -26.66 -13.51
CA PRO A 2 23.32 -26.00 -14.61
C PRO A 2 24.33 -25.25 -15.49
N ALA A 3 24.20 -25.32 -16.81
CA ALA A 3 24.93 -24.51 -17.76
C ALA A 3 24.26 -23.14 -17.95
N VAL A 4 25.00 -22.16 -18.47
CA VAL A 4 24.42 -20.87 -18.89
C VAL A 4 23.38 -21.16 -19.97
N GLY A 5 22.16 -20.65 -19.77
CA GLY A 5 21.02 -20.91 -20.62
C GLY A 5 20.04 -21.97 -20.09
N ASP A 6 20.41 -22.77 -19.08
CA ASP A 6 19.52 -23.80 -18.53
C ASP A 6 18.34 -23.20 -17.76
N ALA A 7 17.18 -23.84 -17.87
CA ALA A 7 16.02 -23.54 -17.06
C ALA A 7 16.16 -24.19 -15.67
N VAL A 8 16.03 -23.36 -14.64
CA VAL A 8 16.21 -23.76 -13.23
C VAL A 8 15.06 -23.27 -12.37
N VAL A 9 14.81 -23.97 -11.27
CA VAL A 9 13.92 -23.54 -10.19
C VAL A 9 14.77 -23.19 -8.98
N VAL A 10 14.54 -22.00 -8.41
CA VAL A 10 15.24 -21.55 -7.21
C VAL A 10 14.59 -22.18 -5.98
N GLN A 11 15.38 -22.82 -5.11
CA GLN A 11 14.91 -23.47 -3.90
C GLN A 11 15.87 -23.25 -2.72
N GLY A 12 15.39 -23.45 -1.49
CA GLY A 12 16.23 -23.44 -0.28
C GLY A 12 16.78 -22.08 0.15
N LEU A 13 16.24 -20.97 -0.37
CA LEU A 13 16.53 -19.63 0.14
C LEU A 13 15.72 -19.37 1.43
N PRO A 14 16.17 -18.46 2.31
CA PRO A 14 15.39 -18.03 3.47
C PRO A 14 13.99 -17.54 3.05
N ALA A 15 12.96 -17.90 3.81
CA ALA A 15 11.56 -17.61 3.47
C ALA A 15 11.26 -16.12 3.24
N CYS A 16 12.03 -15.22 3.85
CA CYS A 16 11.91 -13.77 3.69
C CYS A 16 12.24 -13.26 2.28
N GLN A 17 12.92 -14.04 1.43
CA GLN A 17 13.31 -13.59 0.10
C GLN A 17 12.24 -13.84 -0.98
N GLY A 18 11.21 -14.67 -0.73
CA GLY A 18 10.08 -14.84 -1.66
C GLY A 18 10.40 -15.46 -3.04
N PHE A 19 11.60 -16.01 -3.23
CA PHE A 19 12.05 -16.56 -4.53
C PHE A 19 11.93 -18.09 -4.65
N ASN A 20 11.68 -18.80 -3.54
CA ASN A 20 11.56 -20.27 -3.57
C ASN A 20 10.40 -20.72 -4.48
N GLY A 21 10.67 -21.68 -5.35
CA GLY A 21 9.72 -22.21 -6.34
C GLY A 21 9.62 -21.40 -7.63
N ARG A 22 10.30 -20.25 -7.75
CA ARG A 22 10.29 -19.47 -8.99
C ARG A 22 11.21 -20.09 -10.04
N ARG A 23 10.73 -20.10 -11.28
CA ARG A 23 11.49 -20.51 -12.46
C ARG A 23 12.32 -19.35 -13.01
N GLY A 24 13.51 -19.66 -13.50
CA GLY A 24 14.38 -18.71 -14.16
C GLY A 24 15.37 -19.39 -15.10
N ARG A 25 16.19 -18.58 -15.76
CA ARG A 25 17.26 -19.04 -16.65
C ARG A 25 18.61 -18.55 -16.14
N VAL A 26 19.61 -19.43 -16.18
CA VAL A 26 20.97 -19.09 -15.77
C VAL A 26 21.60 -18.15 -16.81
N GLU A 27 21.99 -16.95 -16.40
CA GLU A 27 22.68 -15.96 -17.26
C GLU A 27 24.20 -16.01 -17.11
N GLN A 28 24.69 -16.22 -15.89
CA GLN A 28 26.13 -16.26 -15.61
C GLN A 28 26.42 -17.30 -14.52
N ALA A 29 27.53 -18.01 -14.69
CA ALA A 29 28.08 -18.93 -13.69
C ALA A 29 29.49 -18.50 -13.32
N SER A 30 29.76 -18.31 -12.03
CA SER A 30 31.07 -17.95 -11.49
C SER A 30 31.35 -18.78 -10.23
N GLY A 31 32.07 -19.90 -10.41
CA GLY A 31 32.34 -20.85 -9.34
C GLY A 31 31.07 -21.53 -8.84
N GLU A 32 30.78 -21.41 -7.54
CA GLU A 32 29.56 -21.95 -6.91
C GLU A 32 28.36 -20.99 -6.96
N THR A 33 28.55 -19.79 -7.52
CA THR A 33 27.50 -18.76 -7.63
C THR A 33 26.96 -18.66 -9.05
N TYR A 34 25.65 -18.49 -9.15
CA TYR A 34 24.89 -18.40 -10.39
C TYR A 34 24.05 -17.12 -10.38
N GLN A 35 24.06 -16.37 -11.48
CA GLN A 35 23.12 -15.29 -11.72
C GLN A 35 21.96 -15.85 -12.54
N VAL A 36 20.76 -15.80 -11.99
CA VAL A 36 19.54 -16.34 -12.60
C VAL A 36 18.56 -15.21 -12.86
N ARG A 37 18.07 -15.12 -14.09
CA ARG A 37 16.97 -14.21 -14.48
C ARG A 37 15.65 -14.95 -14.32
N LEU A 38 14.82 -14.48 -13.40
CA LEU A 38 13.48 -15.02 -13.16
C LEU A 38 12.50 -14.58 -14.25
N SER A 39 11.35 -15.24 -14.33
CA SER A 39 10.31 -14.98 -15.34
C SER A 39 9.72 -13.56 -15.34
N GLY A 40 10.01 -12.73 -14.34
CA GLY A 40 9.61 -11.31 -14.28
C GLY A 40 10.79 -10.34 -14.43
N GLY A 41 11.83 -10.73 -15.17
CA GLY A 41 13.01 -9.88 -15.44
C GLY A 41 13.99 -9.69 -14.26
N LEU A 42 13.56 -10.01 -13.04
CA LEU A 42 14.39 -9.89 -11.84
C LEU A 42 15.59 -10.83 -11.87
N ARG A 43 16.78 -10.30 -11.60
CA ARG A 43 18.03 -11.08 -11.51
C ARG A 43 18.39 -11.36 -10.06
N VAL A 44 18.66 -12.63 -9.76
CA VAL A 44 19.05 -13.08 -8.42
C VAL A 44 20.36 -13.85 -8.48
N GLN A 45 21.22 -13.65 -7.48
CA GLN A 45 22.45 -14.42 -7.32
C GLN A 45 22.19 -15.54 -6.31
N VAL A 46 22.42 -16.79 -6.71
CA VAL A 46 22.11 -17.98 -5.92
C VAL A 46 23.26 -18.97 -5.97
N LEU A 47 23.40 -19.80 -4.92
CA LEU A 47 24.41 -20.86 -4.91
C LEU A 47 23.92 -22.07 -5.72
N ALA A 48 24.86 -22.89 -6.17
CA ALA A 48 24.58 -24.15 -6.87
C ALA A 48 23.58 -25.05 -6.10
N SER A 49 23.71 -25.10 -4.77
CA SER A 49 22.83 -25.88 -3.88
C SER A 49 21.39 -25.38 -3.84
N ASN A 50 21.13 -24.17 -4.33
CA ASN A 50 19.82 -23.54 -4.37
C ASN A 50 19.12 -23.68 -5.74
N LEU A 51 19.70 -24.44 -6.68
CA LEU A 51 19.15 -24.64 -8.01
C LEU A 51 18.77 -26.10 -8.22
N SER A 52 17.51 -26.33 -8.60
CA SER A 52 17.06 -27.61 -9.16
C SER A 52 16.77 -27.45 -10.65
N ALA A 53 17.14 -28.45 -11.47
CA ALA A 53 16.80 -28.46 -12.89
C ALA A 53 15.28 -28.37 -13.05
N ALA A 54 14.80 -27.44 -13.89
CA ALA A 54 13.39 -27.42 -14.24
C ALA A 54 13.14 -28.61 -15.17
N GLU A 55 12.42 -29.62 -14.70
CA GLU A 55 11.95 -30.69 -15.58
C GLU A 55 11.09 -30.05 -16.67
N VAL A 56 11.63 -30.05 -17.89
CA VAL A 56 10.89 -29.61 -19.07
C VAL A 56 9.81 -30.67 -19.27
N PRO A 57 8.51 -30.35 -19.17
CA PRO A 57 7.50 -31.30 -19.55
C PRO A 57 7.75 -31.64 -21.02
N TYR A 58 8.07 -32.92 -21.29
CA TYR A 58 8.26 -33.46 -22.63
C TYR A 58 6.96 -33.29 -23.43
N GLY A 59 6.79 -32.12 -24.02
CA GLY A 59 5.83 -31.86 -25.09
C GLY A 59 6.45 -32.32 -26.39
N ASP A 60 6.04 -33.51 -26.83
CA ASP A 60 6.31 -34.03 -28.15
C ASP A 60 5.67 -33.12 -29.22
N GLY A 61 6.44 -32.76 -30.24
CA GLY A 61 5.87 -32.34 -31.52
C GLY A 61 6.23 -30.96 -32.06
N SER A 62 7.06 -30.98 -33.11
CA SER A 62 6.97 -30.12 -34.30
C SER A 62 7.68 -28.76 -34.30
N ALA A 63 8.92 -28.80 -34.81
CA ALA A 63 9.63 -27.66 -35.36
C ALA A 63 9.05 -27.27 -36.73
N ALA A 64 8.65 -26.01 -36.87
CA ALA A 64 8.74 -25.26 -38.11
C ALA A 64 8.68 -23.75 -37.81
N ASP A 65 9.82 -23.10 -38.01
CA ASP A 65 9.97 -21.88 -38.80
C ASP A 65 8.87 -20.81 -38.71
N SER A 66 9.12 -19.72 -37.96
CA SER A 66 8.54 -18.40 -38.25
C SER A 66 9.20 -17.30 -37.43
N THR A 67 9.98 -16.49 -38.15
CA THR A 67 10.09 -15.03 -38.09
C THR A 67 9.74 -14.31 -36.78
N ASP A 68 10.81 -13.89 -36.10
CA ASP A 68 11.07 -12.53 -35.60
C ASP A 68 9.93 -11.51 -35.79
N SER A 69 9.03 -11.47 -34.81
CA SER A 69 8.18 -10.32 -34.50
C SER A 69 8.27 -10.08 -33.01
N THR A 70 9.05 -9.06 -32.64
CA THR A 70 9.14 -8.52 -31.28
C THR A 70 7.82 -7.85 -30.95
N ASP A 71 6.88 -8.67 -30.47
CA ASP A 71 5.59 -8.23 -29.96
C ASP A 71 5.75 -7.83 -28.48
N THR A 72 5.78 -6.53 -28.24
CA THR A 72 5.95 -5.89 -26.92
C THR A 72 4.68 -5.89 -26.07
N SER A 73 3.75 -6.82 -26.30
CA SER A 73 2.44 -6.87 -25.64
C SER A 73 2.37 -7.81 -24.41
N ASP A 74 3.39 -8.65 -24.17
CA ASP A 74 3.36 -9.65 -23.08
C ASP A 74 3.63 -9.09 -21.67
N GLU A 75 4.18 -7.89 -21.51
CA GLU A 75 4.50 -7.35 -20.17
C GLU A 75 3.29 -6.67 -19.48
N GLU A 76 2.38 -6.07 -20.26
CA GLU A 76 1.23 -5.34 -19.72
C GLU A 76 0.14 -6.29 -19.18
N GLU A 77 -0.02 -7.47 -19.79
CA GLU A 77 -0.99 -8.51 -19.41
C GLU A 77 -0.76 -9.03 -17.98
N THR A 78 0.48 -8.98 -17.48
CA THR A 78 0.80 -9.46 -16.13
C THR A 78 0.26 -8.55 -15.03
N SER A 79 0.15 -7.25 -15.30
CA SER A 79 -0.22 -6.24 -14.30
C SER A 79 -1.74 -6.17 -14.09
N GLU A 80 -2.51 -6.22 -15.17
CA GLU A 80 -3.98 -6.27 -15.14
C GLU A 80 -4.48 -7.58 -14.56
N THR A 81 -3.89 -8.71 -14.98
CA THR A 81 -4.23 -10.04 -14.44
C THR A 81 -4.00 -10.09 -12.93
N ARG A 82 -2.87 -9.53 -12.46
CA ARG A 82 -2.58 -9.41 -11.03
C ARG A 82 -3.60 -8.54 -10.31
N ARG A 83 -3.98 -7.40 -10.90
CA ARG A 83 -4.98 -6.50 -10.34
C ARG A 83 -6.33 -7.19 -10.20
N ARG A 84 -6.83 -7.84 -11.26
CA ARG A 84 -8.10 -8.57 -11.25
C ARG A 84 -8.12 -9.68 -10.21
N SER A 85 -7.01 -10.41 -10.03
CA SER A 85 -6.87 -11.41 -8.96
C SER A 85 -7.05 -10.77 -7.58
N LEU A 86 -6.37 -9.65 -7.30
CA LEU A 86 -6.46 -8.95 -6.01
C LEU A 86 -7.88 -8.41 -5.76
N VAL A 87 -8.52 -7.84 -6.77
CA VAL A 87 -9.91 -7.35 -6.69
C VAL A 87 -10.87 -8.51 -6.39
N THR A 88 -10.67 -9.67 -7.05
CA THR A 88 -11.49 -10.87 -6.83
C THR A 88 -11.36 -11.39 -5.40
N ASP A 89 -10.12 -11.48 -4.90
CA ASP A 89 -9.86 -11.89 -3.52
C ASP A 89 -10.46 -10.90 -2.51
N PHE A 90 -10.40 -9.59 -2.83
CA PHE A 90 -10.98 -8.57 -1.97
C PHE A 90 -12.51 -8.64 -1.96
N PHE A 91 -13.13 -8.85 -3.11
CA PHE A 91 -14.57 -9.06 -3.22
C PHE A 91 -15.03 -10.26 -2.39
N ALA A 92 -14.32 -11.40 -2.51
CA ALA A 92 -14.62 -12.60 -1.74
C ALA A 92 -14.45 -12.41 -0.22
N LEU A 93 -13.50 -11.56 0.20
CA LEU A 93 -13.33 -11.19 1.60
C LEU A 93 -14.53 -10.41 2.14
N LEU A 94 -15.08 -9.48 1.35
CA LEU A 94 -16.23 -8.66 1.74
C LEU A 94 -17.57 -9.41 1.67
N ASP A 95 -17.65 -10.48 0.86
CA ASP A 95 -18.82 -11.35 0.72
C ASP A 95 -18.60 -12.76 1.32
N PRO A 96 -18.48 -12.88 2.66
CA PRO A 96 -18.26 -14.18 3.30
C PRO A 96 -19.45 -15.14 3.11
N ALA A 97 -20.62 -14.62 2.74
CA ALA A 97 -21.81 -15.40 2.46
C ALA A 97 -21.86 -15.94 1.02
N GLY A 98 -20.96 -15.50 0.14
CA GLY A 98 -20.91 -15.92 -1.27
C GLY A 98 -22.16 -15.55 -2.06
N LYS A 99 -22.83 -14.44 -1.72
CA LYS A 99 -24.01 -13.91 -2.42
C LYS A 99 -23.67 -13.40 -3.83
N LYS A 100 -22.39 -13.20 -4.13
CA LYS A 100 -21.84 -12.57 -5.33
C LYS A 100 -22.31 -11.13 -5.53
N MET A 101 -22.74 -10.47 -4.45
CA MET A 101 -23.28 -9.12 -4.49
C MET A 101 -23.03 -8.40 -3.16
N LEU A 102 -22.30 -7.29 -3.21
CA LEU A 102 -21.95 -6.48 -2.05
C LEU A 102 -23.01 -5.40 -1.82
N ARG A 103 -23.76 -5.54 -0.73
CA ARG A 103 -24.76 -4.56 -0.30
C ARG A 103 -24.12 -3.52 0.63
N GLY A 104 -24.93 -2.56 1.09
CA GLY A 104 -24.49 -1.51 2.02
C GLY A 104 -23.68 -2.06 3.21
N PRO A 105 -24.13 -3.13 3.89
CA PRO A 105 -23.41 -3.66 5.03
C PRO A 105 -22.02 -4.20 4.72
N GLU A 106 -21.86 -4.89 3.60
CA GLU A 106 -20.59 -5.43 3.15
C GLU A 106 -19.65 -4.29 2.67
N MET A 107 -20.19 -3.32 1.91
CA MET A 107 -19.43 -2.16 1.41
C MET A 107 -19.00 -1.18 2.53
N TYR A 108 -19.69 -1.17 3.67
CA TYR A 108 -19.30 -0.36 4.83
C TYR A 108 -17.90 -0.74 5.35
N HIS A 109 -17.50 -2.00 5.24
CA HIS A 109 -16.17 -2.44 5.67
C HIS A 109 -15.06 -1.87 4.78
N LEU A 110 -15.31 -1.80 3.47
CA LEU A 110 -14.44 -1.08 2.55
C LEU A 110 -14.40 0.42 2.90
N ALA A 111 -15.55 1.05 3.15
CA ALA A 111 -15.61 2.46 3.54
C ALA A 111 -14.78 2.74 4.80
N LYS A 112 -14.92 1.90 5.83
CA LYS A 112 -14.12 1.95 7.06
C LYS A 112 -12.62 1.78 6.78
N ALA A 113 -12.24 0.85 5.90
CA ALA A 113 -10.86 0.67 5.48
C ALA A 113 -10.30 1.90 4.74
N CYS A 114 -11.14 2.61 3.99
CA CYS A 114 -10.82 3.89 3.34
C CYS A 114 -10.85 5.11 4.29
N GLY A 115 -11.12 4.90 5.58
CA GLY A 115 -11.09 5.96 6.59
C GLY A 115 -12.42 6.68 6.83
N PHE A 116 -13.55 6.11 6.41
CA PHE A 116 -14.88 6.61 6.76
C PHE A 116 -15.10 6.53 8.28
N GLN A 117 -15.30 7.65 8.95
CA GLN A 117 -15.37 7.69 10.42
C GLN A 117 -16.80 7.58 10.97
N ASP A 118 -17.80 7.94 10.18
CA ASP A 118 -19.19 7.99 10.63
C ASP A 118 -19.79 6.60 10.85
N GLY A 119 -21.00 6.59 11.41
CA GLY A 119 -21.72 5.38 11.78
C GLY A 119 -22.29 4.65 10.57
N ARG A 120 -23.03 3.58 10.87
CA ARG A 120 -23.70 2.77 9.85
C ARG A 120 -24.89 3.50 9.23
N GLU A 121 -25.56 4.37 9.99
CA GLU A 121 -26.72 5.13 9.51
C GLU A 121 -26.29 6.16 8.46
N GLU A 122 -25.21 6.89 8.71
CA GLU A 122 -24.65 7.87 7.75
C GLU A 122 -24.10 7.18 6.51
N TRP A 123 -23.65 5.93 6.64
CA TRP A 123 -23.18 5.16 5.50
C TRP A 123 -24.30 4.76 4.54
N ASP A 124 -25.53 4.54 5.01
CA ASP A 124 -26.62 4.10 4.13
C ASP A 124 -26.94 5.15 3.06
N ASP A 125 -26.88 6.44 3.42
CA ASP A 125 -27.03 7.57 2.50
C ASP A 125 -25.88 7.61 1.47
N GLU A 126 -24.64 7.42 1.92
CA GLU A 126 -23.47 7.42 1.04
C GLU A 126 -23.43 6.19 0.12
N TYR A 127 -23.87 5.03 0.61
CA TYR A 127 -24.00 3.83 -0.17
C TYR A 127 -25.05 3.98 -1.27
N GLU A 128 -26.19 4.59 -0.96
CA GLU A 128 -27.22 4.87 -1.97
C GLU A 128 -26.68 5.82 -3.05
N ALA A 129 -25.94 6.87 -2.65
CA ALA A 129 -25.28 7.79 -3.58
C ALA A 129 -24.24 7.07 -4.46
N LEU A 130 -23.48 6.14 -3.90
CA LEU A 130 -22.52 5.31 -4.62
C LEU A 130 -23.20 4.39 -5.64
N CYS A 131 -24.29 3.72 -5.26
CA CYS A 131 -25.11 2.92 -6.15
C CYS A 131 -25.64 3.74 -7.34
N LYS A 132 -26.13 4.95 -7.06
CA LYS A 132 -26.60 5.90 -8.10
C LYS A 132 -25.47 6.34 -9.03
N LEU A 133 -24.27 6.58 -8.50
CA LEU A 133 -23.08 6.99 -9.27
C LEU A 133 -22.63 5.90 -10.23
N CYS A 134 -22.65 4.64 -9.79
CA CYS A 134 -22.21 3.50 -10.58
C CYS A 134 -23.32 2.87 -11.43
N HIS A 135 -24.55 3.40 -11.35
CA HIS A 135 -25.74 2.84 -12.01
C HIS A 135 -26.08 1.41 -11.58
N VAL A 136 -25.88 1.13 -10.29
CA VAL A 136 -26.12 -0.17 -9.66
C VAL A 136 -27.35 -0.07 -8.74
N SER A 137 -28.26 -1.05 -8.79
CA SER A 137 -29.54 -0.97 -8.07
C SER A 137 -29.68 -1.89 -6.85
N ASP A 138 -29.00 -3.04 -6.83
CA ASP A 138 -29.15 -4.04 -5.74
C ASP A 138 -27.81 -4.46 -5.11
N GLY A 139 -26.80 -3.62 -5.31
CA GLY A 139 -25.43 -3.81 -4.83
C GLY A 139 -24.44 -4.25 -5.90
N PHE A 140 -23.17 -4.18 -5.56
CA PHE A 140 -22.07 -4.31 -6.50
C PHE A 140 -21.79 -5.78 -6.79
N CYS A 141 -21.88 -6.20 -8.05
CA CYS A 141 -21.31 -7.47 -8.48
C CYS A 141 -19.78 -7.34 -8.62
N LEU A 142 -19.09 -8.44 -8.95
CA LEU A 142 -17.64 -8.44 -9.08
C LEU A 142 -17.17 -7.46 -10.17
N GLU A 143 -17.87 -7.43 -11.30
CA GLU A 143 -17.55 -6.55 -12.43
C GLU A 143 -17.75 -5.06 -12.07
N ASP A 144 -18.85 -4.73 -11.39
CA ASP A 144 -19.11 -3.37 -10.91
C ASP A 144 -18.06 -2.94 -9.88
N PHE A 145 -17.65 -3.85 -8.98
CA PHE A 145 -16.63 -3.61 -7.99
C PHE A 145 -15.23 -3.44 -8.60
N GLU A 146 -14.88 -4.24 -9.61
CA GLU A 146 -13.63 -4.08 -10.37
C GLU A 146 -13.59 -2.72 -11.07
N LYS A 147 -14.69 -2.32 -11.69
CA LYS A 147 -14.83 -0.98 -12.29
C LYS A 147 -14.72 0.12 -11.25
N LEU A 148 -15.41 -0.02 -10.12
CA LEU A 148 -15.40 0.93 -9.01
C LEU A 148 -13.98 1.23 -8.50
N LEU A 149 -13.13 0.21 -8.40
CA LEU A 149 -11.75 0.37 -7.91
C LEU A 149 -10.77 0.81 -9.00
N SER A 150 -11.06 0.53 -10.28
CA SER A 150 -10.12 0.73 -11.41
C SER A 150 -10.34 2.02 -12.19
N ASP A 151 -11.52 2.60 -12.10
CA ASP A 151 -11.85 3.86 -12.75
C ASP A 151 -11.18 5.03 -12.02
N GLN A 152 -10.19 5.67 -12.65
CA GLN A 152 -9.43 6.80 -12.09
C GLN A 152 -10.29 8.06 -11.92
N ASP A 153 -11.41 8.14 -12.64
CA ASP A 153 -12.37 9.26 -12.52
C ASP A 153 -13.32 9.05 -11.34
N LEU A 154 -13.39 7.82 -10.80
CA LEU A 154 -14.21 7.53 -9.63
C LEU A 154 -13.45 7.84 -8.33
N PRO A 155 -14.17 8.37 -7.32
CA PRO A 155 -13.62 8.67 -6.00
C PRO A 155 -13.03 7.43 -5.28
N THR A 156 -13.51 6.25 -5.65
CA THR A 156 -13.15 4.94 -5.12
C THR A 156 -11.95 4.31 -5.79
N PHE A 157 -11.29 5.00 -6.73
CA PHE A 157 -10.06 4.52 -7.35
C PHE A 157 -9.04 4.10 -6.29
N CYS A 158 -8.53 2.87 -6.43
CA CYS A 158 -7.48 2.31 -5.59
C CYS A 158 -6.37 1.75 -6.48
N ALA A 159 -5.13 2.19 -6.25
CA ALA A 159 -3.99 1.66 -6.98
C ALA A 159 -3.77 0.18 -6.63
N THR A 160 -3.21 -0.60 -7.56
CA THR A 160 -3.02 -2.06 -7.38
C THR A 160 -2.14 -2.38 -6.17
N SER A 161 -1.22 -1.48 -5.81
CA SER A 161 -0.37 -1.58 -4.62
C SER A 161 -1.12 -1.35 -3.30
N GLU A 162 -2.28 -0.70 -3.32
CA GLU A 162 -3.07 -0.34 -2.13
C GLU A 162 -4.10 -1.41 -1.74
N ILE A 163 -4.56 -2.21 -2.72
CA ILE A 163 -5.58 -3.26 -2.51
C ILE A 163 -5.20 -4.22 -1.37
N PRO A 164 -3.97 -4.77 -1.29
CA PRO A 164 -3.60 -5.68 -0.20
C PRO A 164 -3.71 -5.04 1.19
N TRP A 165 -3.40 -3.75 1.31
CA TRP A 165 -3.53 -3.02 2.57
C TRP A 165 -5.01 -2.81 2.95
N LEU A 166 -5.86 -2.45 1.98
CA LEU A 166 -7.30 -2.31 2.18
C LEU A 166 -7.97 -3.63 2.58
N MET A 167 -7.54 -4.75 1.99
CA MET A 167 -7.97 -6.10 2.38
C MET A 167 -7.64 -6.37 3.85
N GLU A 168 -6.42 -6.07 4.29
CA GLU A 168 -6.00 -6.27 5.68
C GLU A 168 -6.84 -5.43 6.65
N GLN A 169 -7.15 -4.17 6.32
CA GLN A 169 -7.99 -3.31 7.16
C GLN A 169 -9.45 -3.76 7.19
N SER A 170 -9.99 -4.16 6.04
CA SER A 170 -11.36 -4.68 5.94
C SER A 170 -11.51 -5.98 6.74
N ALA A 171 -10.53 -6.88 6.67
CA ALA A 171 -10.49 -8.09 7.47
C ALA A 171 -10.52 -7.79 8.98
N LYS A 172 -9.77 -6.79 9.45
CA LYS A 172 -9.80 -6.37 10.87
C LYS A 172 -11.18 -5.87 11.29
N SER A 173 -11.91 -5.18 10.40
CA SER A 173 -13.27 -4.71 10.67
C SER A 173 -14.32 -5.83 10.63
N LEU A 174 -14.11 -6.89 9.85
CA LEU A 174 -15.00 -8.03 9.73
C LEU A 174 -14.87 -9.01 10.91
N LEU A 175 -13.71 -9.04 11.57
CA LEU A 175 -13.53 -9.89 12.75
C LEU A 175 -14.44 -9.41 13.90
N PRO A 176 -15.36 -10.26 14.39
CA PRO A 176 -16.21 -9.87 15.50
C PRO A 176 -15.35 -9.53 16.72
N ALA A 177 -15.67 -8.41 17.38
CA ALA A 177 -15.02 -7.91 18.59
C ALA A 177 -15.12 -8.85 19.82
N ALA A 178 -15.47 -10.12 19.61
CA ALA A 178 -15.74 -11.15 20.60
C ALA A 178 -14.54 -11.55 21.47
N ARG A 179 -13.36 -10.94 21.29
CA ARG A 179 -12.15 -11.29 22.05
C ARG A 179 -11.79 -10.35 23.19
N ASN A 180 -12.39 -9.17 23.29
CA ASN A 180 -11.98 -8.16 24.30
C ASN A 180 -12.96 -7.97 25.47
N SER A 181 -14.09 -8.70 25.54
CA SER A 181 -15.07 -8.55 26.64
C SER A 181 -14.90 -9.54 27.82
N LEU A 182 -13.81 -10.31 27.89
CA LEU A 182 -13.62 -11.38 28.90
C LEU A 182 -12.68 -11.05 30.07
N THR A 183 -12.29 -9.79 30.27
CA THR A 183 -11.37 -9.41 31.37
C THR A 183 -11.90 -8.31 32.30
N SER A 184 -13.14 -8.42 32.78
CA SER A 184 -13.59 -7.57 33.90
C SER A 184 -14.76 -8.15 34.70
N THR A 185 -14.64 -9.39 35.17
CA THR A 185 -15.35 -9.85 36.38
C THR A 185 -14.40 -10.70 37.21
N SER A 186 -13.57 -10.02 37.99
CA SER A 186 -12.75 -10.61 39.06
C SER A 186 -13.66 -10.97 40.22
N THR A 187 -14.18 -12.20 40.24
CA THR A 187 -14.70 -12.82 41.47
C THR A 187 -13.59 -13.60 42.14
N GLU A 188 -13.30 -13.12 43.34
CA GLU A 188 -12.33 -13.60 44.31
C GLU A 188 -12.58 -15.06 44.69
N VAL A 189 -11.70 -15.98 44.26
CA VAL A 189 -11.63 -17.35 44.81
C VAL A 189 -10.24 -17.60 45.39
N LYS A 190 -10.20 -17.41 46.70
CA LYS A 190 -9.17 -17.78 47.66
C LYS A 190 -8.80 -19.27 47.55
N ARG A 191 -7.70 -19.61 46.87
CA ARG A 191 -7.10 -20.95 46.95
C ARG A 191 -5.70 -20.92 47.55
N LYS A 192 -5.71 -21.27 48.84
CA LYS A 192 -4.63 -21.68 49.74
C LYS A 192 -3.72 -22.72 49.06
N SER A 193 -2.52 -22.33 48.64
CA SER A 193 -1.50 -23.26 48.14
C SER A 193 -0.40 -23.48 49.18
N ARG A 194 -0.09 -24.77 49.38
CA ARG A 194 0.74 -25.35 50.43
C ARG A 194 2.22 -25.10 50.14
N ARG A 195 2.91 -24.67 51.20
CA ARG A 195 4.35 -24.85 51.41
C ARG A 195 4.81 -26.25 50.97
N ARG A 196 5.81 -26.31 50.10
CA ARG A 196 6.74 -27.44 50.01
C ARG A 196 8.17 -26.92 49.87
N SER A 197 8.84 -26.95 51.01
CA SER A 197 10.28 -26.89 51.18
C SER A 197 10.91 -28.21 50.75
N SER A 198 11.87 -28.17 49.82
CA SER A 198 12.84 -29.25 49.60
C SER A 198 14.04 -28.67 48.86
N THR A 199 15.12 -28.38 49.59
CA THR A 199 16.37 -29.17 49.65
C THR A 199 17.38 -28.78 48.59
N LYS A 200 18.37 -28.01 49.06
CA LYS A 200 19.73 -27.91 48.55
C LYS A 200 20.24 -29.30 48.12
N SER A 201 20.67 -29.44 46.87
CA SER A 201 21.75 -30.36 46.53
C SER A 201 22.66 -29.70 45.49
N SER A 202 23.91 -29.58 45.90
CA SER A 202 25.03 -29.07 45.16
C SER A 202 25.49 -30.07 44.11
N THR A 203 25.35 -29.73 42.83
CA THR A 203 26.07 -30.41 41.73
C THR A 203 26.85 -29.38 40.93
N LYS A 204 28.08 -29.16 41.43
CA LYS A 204 29.15 -28.38 40.83
C LYS A 204 29.73 -29.18 39.66
N ARG A 205 29.05 -29.19 38.49
CA ARG A 205 29.59 -29.79 37.26
C ARG A 205 29.19 -28.97 36.03
N GLY A 206 30.18 -28.35 35.38
CA GLY A 206 30.14 -28.08 33.94
C GLY A 206 29.66 -26.70 33.47
N SER A 207 30.14 -25.59 34.05
CA SER A 207 29.83 -24.21 33.63
C SER A 207 30.40 -23.77 32.27
N ARG A 208 30.72 -24.69 31.35
CA ARG A 208 31.36 -24.38 30.05
C ARG A 208 30.40 -24.29 28.85
N GLY A 209 29.15 -24.74 29.00
CA GLY A 209 28.14 -24.71 27.91
C GLY A 209 27.37 -23.38 27.77
N ARG A 210 27.31 -22.55 28.82
CA ARG A 210 26.42 -21.37 28.88
C ARG A 210 26.97 -20.14 28.14
N ALA A 211 28.28 -20.07 27.90
CA ALA A 211 28.91 -18.93 27.22
C ALA A 211 28.72 -18.95 25.68
N ARG A 212 28.51 -20.12 25.07
CA ARG A 212 28.35 -20.23 23.61
C ARG A 212 26.98 -19.74 23.11
N PHE A 213 25.91 -19.96 23.87
CA PHE A 213 24.57 -19.50 23.51
C PHE A 213 24.45 -17.97 23.54
N SER A 214 25.08 -17.31 24.53
CA SER A 214 25.05 -15.85 24.68
C SER A 214 25.71 -15.10 23.51
N ARG A 215 26.74 -15.67 22.87
CA ARG A 215 27.42 -15.04 21.73
C ARG A 215 26.57 -15.06 20.45
N GLN A 216 25.82 -16.13 20.21
CA GLN A 216 25.00 -16.28 19.00
C GLN A 216 23.75 -15.38 19.03
N GLU A 217 23.15 -15.21 20.20
CA GLU A 217 22.01 -14.31 20.40
C GLU A 217 22.38 -12.84 20.15
N LYS A 218 23.57 -12.41 20.63
CA LYS A 218 24.06 -11.04 20.41
C LYS A 218 24.24 -10.72 18.92
N VAL A 219 24.78 -11.66 18.13
CA VAL A 219 24.97 -11.49 16.68
C VAL A 219 23.63 -11.39 15.95
N ARG A 220 22.63 -12.20 16.33
CA ARG A 220 21.29 -12.12 15.73
C ARG A 220 20.63 -10.77 16.01
N LYS A 221 20.75 -10.28 17.25
CA LYS A 221 20.19 -8.98 17.64
C LYS A 221 20.80 -7.84 16.81
N THR A 222 22.12 -7.80 16.65
CA THR A 222 22.78 -6.77 15.85
C THR A 222 22.44 -6.83 14.36
N ILE A 223 22.23 -8.04 13.80
CA ILE A 223 21.80 -8.18 12.39
C ILE A 223 20.37 -7.65 12.24
N GLN A 224 19.47 -8.02 13.16
CA GLN A 224 18.09 -7.56 13.12
C GLN A 224 18.00 -6.02 13.25
N GLU A 225 18.70 -5.43 14.23
CA GLU A 225 18.74 -3.97 14.43
C GLU A 225 19.25 -3.25 13.17
N SER A 226 20.27 -3.79 12.51
CA SER A 226 20.77 -3.22 11.24
C SER A 226 19.79 -3.34 10.07
N GLN A 227 18.95 -4.39 10.05
CA GLN A 227 17.92 -4.57 9.03
C GLN A 227 16.74 -3.64 9.28
N ASP A 228 16.25 -3.56 10.52
CA ASP A 228 15.14 -2.70 10.92
C ASP A 228 15.47 -1.22 10.63
N ARG A 229 16.72 -0.80 10.89
CA ARG A 229 17.21 0.54 10.54
C ARG A 229 17.20 0.77 9.03
N ARG A 230 17.74 -0.17 8.25
CA ARG A 230 17.78 -0.07 6.78
C ARG A 230 16.38 -0.01 6.18
N ASP A 231 15.44 -0.77 6.72
CA ASP A 231 14.05 -0.79 6.27
C ASP A 231 13.33 0.54 6.61
N ALA A 232 13.62 1.13 7.78
CA ALA A 232 13.12 2.45 8.15
C ALA A 232 13.64 3.54 7.21
N ILE A 233 14.95 3.55 6.93
CA ILE A 233 15.58 4.49 5.97
C ILE A 233 15.01 4.29 4.56
N GLY A 234 14.83 3.03 4.14
CA GLY A 234 14.17 2.67 2.89
C GLY A 234 12.77 3.26 2.81
N PHE A 235 11.94 3.05 3.82
CA PHE A 235 10.59 3.60 3.85
C PHE A 235 10.58 5.13 3.79
N LEU A 236 11.46 5.80 4.56
CA LEU A 236 11.61 7.25 4.54
C LEU A 236 11.96 7.77 3.15
N PHE A 237 12.99 7.19 2.53
CA PHE A 237 13.45 7.57 1.20
C PHE A 237 12.32 7.51 0.16
N HIS A 238 11.63 6.37 0.06
CA HIS A 238 10.54 6.20 -0.91
C HIS A 238 9.30 7.06 -0.61
N THR A 239 9.13 7.52 0.64
CA THR A 239 8.02 8.41 1.00
C THR A 239 8.36 9.88 0.72
N LEU A 240 9.65 10.22 0.72
CA LEU A 240 10.15 11.55 0.40
C LEU A 240 10.31 11.77 -1.10
N ASP A 241 10.69 10.73 -1.85
CA ASP A 241 10.76 10.68 -3.31
C ASP A 241 9.36 10.81 -3.91
N ALA A 242 8.94 12.04 -4.16
CA ALA A 242 7.58 12.39 -4.57
C ALA A 242 7.38 12.21 -6.08
N ASP A 243 8.45 12.38 -6.87
CA ASP A 243 8.43 12.18 -8.31
C ASP A 243 8.76 10.74 -8.74
N GLY A 244 9.33 9.92 -7.85
CA GLY A 244 9.61 8.51 -8.07
C GLY A 244 10.85 8.25 -8.92
N ASP A 245 11.75 9.23 -9.04
CA ASP A 245 12.97 9.13 -9.85
C ASP A 245 14.12 8.38 -9.15
N GLN A 246 13.88 7.90 -7.92
CA GLN A 246 14.84 7.22 -7.04
C GLN A 246 15.98 8.12 -6.58
N ARG A 247 15.75 9.44 -6.53
CA ARG A 247 16.68 10.46 -6.06
C ARG A 247 15.90 11.51 -5.28
N LEU A 248 16.52 12.05 -4.24
CA LEU A 248 15.91 13.13 -3.48
C LEU A 248 16.43 14.47 -3.99
N ASN A 249 15.55 15.22 -4.63
CA ASN A 249 15.81 16.59 -5.07
C ASN A 249 15.76 17.57 -3.87
N LEU A 250 16.01 18.86 -4.12
CA LEU A 250 16.06 19.89 -3.06
C LEU A 250 14.79 19.95 -2.20
N PRO A 251 13.57 20.10 -2.74
CA PRO A 251 12.35 20.19 -1.93
C PRO A 251 12.01 18.89 -1.19
N GLU A 252 12.34 17.73 -1.74
CA GLU A 252 12.12 16.44 -1.06
C GLU A 252 13.04 16.29 0.15
N LEU A 253 14.31 16.70 0.02
CA LEU A 253 15.26 16.72 1.13
C LEU A 253 14.98 17.85 2.13
N GLU A 254 14.37 18.95 1.70
CA GLU A 254 13.91 20.03 2.59
C GLU A 254 12.86 19.50 3.57
N ARG A 255 11.92 18.70 3.07
CA ARG A 255 10.91 18.06 3.91
C ARG A 255 11.56 17.16 4.97
N PHE A 256 12.61 16.43 4.60
CA PHE A 256 13.39 15.64 5.56
C PHE A 256 14.07 16.52 6.61
N ALA A 257 14.73 17.61 6.19
CA ALA A 257 15.39 18.53 7.10
C ALA A 257 14.41 19.15 8.10
N SER A 258 13.22 19.54 7.64
CA SER A 258 12.14 20.05 8.48
C SER A 258 11.70 19.03 9.54
N MET A 259 11.58 17.75 9.19
CA MET A 259 11.28 16.68 10.16
C MET A 259 12.41 16.47 11.18
N CYS A 260 13.66 16.78 10.82
CA CYS A 260 14.80 16.80 11.74
C CYS A 260 14.83 18.07 12.63
N GLY A 261 13.85 18.97 12.48
CA GLY A 261 13.79 20.23 13.23
C GLY A 261 14.67 21.35 12.66
N PHE A 262 15.21 21.19 11.44
CA PHE A 262 15.92 22.26 10.78
C PHE A 262 14.95 23.40 10.45
N SER A 263 15.30 24.61 10.85
CA SER A 263 14.55 25.84 10.55
C SER A 263 15.54 26.90 10.06
N GLY A 264 15.63 27.06 8.74
CA GLY A 264 16.60 27.94 8.09
C GLY A 264 16.53 27.87 6.57
N GLU A 265 17.43 28.58 5.91
CA GLU A 265 17.59 28.60 4.45
C GLU A 265 18.15 27.26 3.95
N TRP A 266 17.26 26.33 3.60
CA TRP A 266 17.66 24.96 3.24
C TRP A 266 18.50 24.90 1.96
N GLN A 267 18.28 25.80 1.00
CA GLN A 267 19.00 25.79 -0.26
C GLN A 267 20.52 25.88 -0.09
N THR A 268 21.00 26.74 0.80
CA THR A 268 22.43 26.89 1.07
C THR A 268 23.01 25.65 1.73
N GLU A 269 22.31 25.06 2.70
CA GLU A 269 22.76 23.83 3.37
C GLU A 269 22.76 22.64 2.41
N TYR A 270 21.78 22.57 1.51
CA TYR A 270 21.72 21.56 0.46
C TYR A 270 22.91 21.64 -0.49
N GLU A 271 23.28 22.85 -0.94
CA GLU A 271 24.46 23.07 -1.80
C GLU A 271 25.76 22.65 -1.11
N VAL A 272 25.95 23.03 0.17
CA VAL A 272 27.11 22.62 0.98
C VAL A 272 27.14 21.10 1.16
N MET A 273 26.00 20.48 1.47
CA MET A 273 25.88 19.03 1.60
C MET A 273 26.24 18.32 0.29
N CYS A 274 25.72 18.79 -0.84
CA CYS A 274 26.05 18.28 -2.17
C CYS A 274 27.56 18.41 -2.47
N GLU A 275 28.19 19.54 -2.11
CA GLU A 275 29.63 19.75 -2.30
C GLU A 275 30.49 18.79 -1.45
N VAL A 276 30.10 18.56 -0.19
CA VAL A 276 30.78 17.65 0.74
C VAL A 276 30.66 16.20 0.26
N LEU A 277 29.48 15.80 -0.21
CA LEU A 277 29.21 14.45 -0.72
C LEU A 277 29.67 14.23 -2.17
N LYS A 278 30.15 15.29 -2.85
CA LYS A 278 30.54 15.29 -4.27
C LYS A 278 29.38 14.86 -5.18
N ILE A 279 28.18 15.34 -4.87
CA ILE A 279 26.94 15.10 -5.62
C ILE A 279 26.62 16.38 -6.40
N PRO A 280 26.35 16.30 -7.72
CA PRO A 280 25.83 17.46 -8.44
C PRO A 280 24.41 17.77 -7.94
N SER A 281 24.19 18.99 -7.47
CA SER A 281 22.90 19.46 -6.93
C SER A 281 21.73 19.27 -7.91
N SER A 282 22.02 19.26 -9.22
CA SER A 282 21.02 19.03 -10.27
C SER A 282 20.52 17.58 -10.37
N LYS A 283 21.20 16.60 -9.75
CA LYS A 283 20.81 15.19 -9.82
C LYS A 283 20.08 14.70 -8.57
N GLY A 284 20.20 15.38 -7.42
CA GLY A 284 19.66 14.84 -6.18
C GLY A 284 20.49 13.71 -5.56
N VAL A 285 20.06 13.30 -4.36
CA VAL A 285 20.75 12.31 -3.51
C VAL A 285 20.11 10.94 -3.70
N ASP A 286 20.90 9.94 -4.09
CA ASP A 286 20.39 8.56 -4.22
C ASP A 286 20.22 7.85 -2.86
N PHE A 287 19.59 6.68 -2.87
CA PHE A 287 19.35 5.90 -1.65
C PHE A 287 20.63 5.55 -0.88
N LEU A 288 21.74 5.23 -1.55
CA LEU A 288 22.98 4.85 -0.87
C LEU A 288 23.63 6.05 -0.19
N GLN A 289 23.60 7.20 -0.85
CA GLN A 289 24.07 8.48 -0.33
C GLN A 289 23.21 8.94 0.84
N PHE A 290 21.89 8.86 0.73
CA PHE A 290 20.97 9.18 1.81
C PHE A 290 21.16 8.26 3.01
N ASN A 291 21.25 6.94 2.78
CA ASN A 291 21.51 5.96 3.85
C ASN A 291 22.84 6.24 4.58
N ARG A 292 23.88 6.63 3.84
CA ARG A 292 25.17 7.01 4.44
C ARG A 292 25.04 8.30 5.25
N LEU A 293 24.34 9.30 4.71
CA LEU A 293 24.12 10.59 5.34
C LEU A 293 23.43 10.40 6.71
N VAL A 294 22.33 9.65 6.76
CA VAL A 294 21.58 9.45 8.01
C VAL A 294 22.21 8.46 8.99
N SER A 295 23.15 7.62 8.54
CA SER A 295 23.81 6.60 9.38
C SER A 295 25.19 6.99 9.90
N ASP A 296 25.83 8.01 9.34
CA ASP A 296 27.14 8.46 9.80
C ASP A 296 26.98 9.41 11.00
N GLU A 297 27.38 8.97 12.19
CA GLU A 297 27.35 9.74 13.45
C GLU A 297 28.10 11.08 13.37
N LYS A 298 28.98 11.25 12.38
CA LYS A 298 29.73 12.50 12.16
C LYS A 298 29.01 13.46 11.21
N SER A 299 27.93 13.03 10.57
CA SER A 299 27.15 13.89 9.68
C SER A 299 26.19 14.76 10.49
N ASN A 300 25.90 15.96 9.99
CA ASN A 300 24.89 16.85 10.57
C ASN A 300 23.46 16.31 10.43
N ALA A 301 23.26 15.27 9.62
CA ALA A 301 21.98 14.65 9.32
C ALA A 301 21.85 13.24 9.91
N TYR A 302 22.73 12.88 10.84
CA TYR A 302 22.62 11.64 11.60
C TYR A 302 21.27 11.57 12.32
N CYS A 303 20.59 10.44 12.21
CA CYS A 303 19.36 10.16 12.94
C CYS A 303 19.53 8.87 13.76
N SER A 304 19.12 8.90 15.04
CA SER A 304 19.04 7.69 15.86
C SER A 304 17.95 6.74 15.34
N ASP A 305 17.99 5.47 15.75
CA ASP A 305 16.94 4.51 15.36
C ASP A 305 15.56 4.97 15.84
N GLU A 306 15.48 5.58 17.02
CA GLU A 306 14.25 6.13 17.58
C GLU A 306 13.72 7.31 16.75
N GLU A 307 14.59 8.22 16.31
CA GLU A 307 14.22 9.36 15.46
C GLU A 307 13.70 8.89 14.10
N LEU A 308 14.39 7.93 13.47
CA LEU A 308 13.94 7.32 12.21
C LEU A 308 12.55 6.67 12.37
N GLN A 309 12.33 5.92 13.45
CA GLN A 309 11.03 5.31 13.74
C GLN A 309 9.93 6.36 13.96
N GLN A 310 10.24 7.45 14.67
CA GLN A 310 9.30 8.56 14.86
C GLN A 310 8.92 9.21 13.53
N MET A 311 9.88 9.47 12.65
CA MET A 311 9.62 10.03 11.31
C MET A 311 8.77 9.07 10.45
N VAL A 312 9.09 7.77 10.48
CA VAL A 312 8.28 6.73 9.80
C VAL A 312 6.84 6.72 10.33
N MET A 313 6.65 6.79 11.64
CA MET A 313 5.31 6.84 12.25
C MET A 313 4.55 8.12 11.86
N TYR A 314 5.23 9.27 11.86
CA TYR A 314 4.67 10.55 11.44
C TYR A 314 4.17 10.48 9.98
N LEU A 315 5.02 10.07 9.04
CA LEU A 315 4.66 9.97 7.62
C LEU A 315 3.53 8.96 7.36
N LYS A 316 3.49 7.84 8.10
CA LYS A 316 2.36 6.89 8.05
C LYS A 316 1.06 7.49 8.57
N SER A 317 1.12 8.37 9.57
CA SER A 317 -0.05 9.09 10.08
C SER A 317 -0.53 10.12 9.07
N GLU A 318 0.38 10.94 8.54
CA GLU A 318 0.10 11.97 7.56
C GLU A 318 -0.52 11.38 6.28
N ARG A 319 0.05 10.29 5.74
CA ARG A 319 -0.53 9.59 4.57
C ARG A 319 -1.96 9.13 4.84
N ARG A 320 -2.25 8.61 6.04
CA ARG A 320 -3.62 8.19 6.41
C ARG A 320 -4.57 9.37 6.51
N GLU A 321 -4.12 10.49 7.05
CA GLU A 321 -4.93 11.71 7.16
C GLU A 321 -5.24 12.30 5.78
N ILE A 322 -4.25 12.41 4.91
CA ILE A 322 -4.44 12.88 3.53
C ILE A 322 -5.39 11.94 2.79
N ALA A 323 -5.17 10.63 2.87
CA ALA A 323 -6.06 9.64 2.24
C ALA A 323 -7.49 9.75 2.77
N SER A 324 -7.68 9.87 4.09
CA SER A 324 -9.00 10.04 4.71
C SER A 324 -9.67 11.35 4.29
N ARG A 325 -8.93 12.47 4.25
CA ARG A 325 -9.44 13.77 3.81
C ARG A 325 -9.82 13.75 2.34
N LEU A 326 -8.99 13.15 1.48
CA LEU A 326 -9.29 13.00 0.06
C LEU A 326 -10.52 12.12 -0.14
N ALA A 327 -10.63 11.01 0.60
CA ALA A 327 -11.83 10.16 0.58
C ALA A 327 -13.08 10.95 1.00
N ALA A 328 -13.01 11.75 2.07
CA ALA A 328 -14.14 12.58 2.52
C ALA A 328 -14.54 13.63 1.49
N ILE A 329 -13.58 14.36 0.90
CA ILE A 329 -13.84 15.34 -0.17
C ILE A 329 -14.51 14.66 -1.37
N ARG A 330 -14.00 13.49 -1.72
CA ARG A 330 -14.47 12.67 -2.83
C ARG A 330 -15.92 12.20 -2.63
N ILE A 331 -16.25 11.73 -1.42
CA ILE A 331 -17.61 11.36 -1.03
C ILE A 331 -18.56 12.57 -1.09
N GLN A 332 -18.15 13.70 -0.50
CA GLN A 332 -18.95 14.94 -0.51
C GLN A 332 -19.19 15.52 -1.91
N ALA A 333 -18.20 15.44 -2.80
CA ALA A 333 -18.32 15.85 -4.19
C ALA A 333 -19.32 14.98 -4.95
N GLY A 334 -19.31 13.65 -4.69
CA GLY A 334 -20.30 12.72 -5.20
C GLY A 334 -21.73 13.08 -4.77
N ALA A 335 -21.93 13.30 -3.47
CA ALA A 335 -23.24 13.65 -2.91
C ALA A 335 -23.79 14.98 -3.47
N ARG A 336 -22.96 16.03 -3.57
CA ARG A 336 -23.38 17.35 -4.09
C ARG A 336 -23.69 17.32 -5.60
N GLY A 337 -22.88 16.60 -6.38
CA GLY A 337 -23.14 16.42 -7.82
C GLY A 337 -24.45 15.66 -8.08
N PHE A 338 -24.81 14.73 -7.19
CA PHE A 338 -26.07 14.00 -7.28
C PHE A 338 -27.30 14.88 -7.02
N LEU A 339 -27.26 15.73 -5.98
CA LEU A 339 -28.40 16.61 -5.63
C LEU A 339 -28.72 17.62 -6.73
N THR A 340 -27.70 18.25 -7.31
CA THR A 340 -27.86 19.23 -8.39
C THR A 340 -28.44 18.61 -9.66
N ARG A 341 -27.96 17.42 -10.07
CA ARG A 341 -28.52 16.69 -11.23
C ARG A 341 -29.94 16.21 -10.98
N SER A 342 -30.25 15.77 -9.77
CA SER A 342 -31.61 15.37 -9.38
C SER A 342 -32.59 16.54 -9.42
N GLN A 343 -32.19 17.73 -8.95
CA GLN A 343 -33.00 18.95 -9.04
C GLN A 343 -33.18 19.41 -10.50
N ALA A 344 -32.11 19.38 -11.30
CA ALA A 344 -32.20 19.72 -12.73
C ALA A 344 -33.16 18.77 -13.48
N ARG A 345 -33.13 17.46 -13.18
CA ARG A 345 -34.07 16.49 -13.74
C ARG A 345 -35.51 16.73 -13.31
N ARG A 346 -35.76 17.03 -12.03
CA ARG A 346 -37.12 17.38 -11.57
C ARG A 346 -37.64 18.64 -12.26
N SER A 347 -36.78 19.67 -12.38
CA SER A 347 -37.13 20.92 -13.07
C SER A 347 -37.38 20.71 -14.57
N ALA A 348 -36.71 19.74 -15.20
CA ALA A 348 -36.94 19.39 -16.61
C ALA A 348 -38.22 18.57 -16.85
N LEU A 349 -38.71 17.83 -15.83
CA LEU A 349 -39.96 17.08 -15.89
C LEU A 349 -41.19 17.91 -15.50
N GLU A 350 -41.00 18.99 -14.74
CA GLU A 350 -41.97 20.08 -14.65
C GLU A 350 -41.98 20.87 -15.96
N VAL A 351 -42.43 20.22 -17.03
CA VAL A 351 -42.87 20.92 -18.23
C VAL A 351 -43.98 21.85 -17.77
N PRO A 352 -43.87 23.18 -17.97
CA PRO A 352 -44.94 24.09 -17.65
C PRO A 352 -46.17 23.58 -18.39
N SER A 353 -47.17 23.10 -17.64
CA SER A 353 -48.47 22.85 -18.23
C SER A 353 -48.93 24.20 -18.74
N LEU A 354 -48.88 24.36 -20.07
CA LEU A 354 -49.46 25.47 -20.78
C LEU A 354 -50.97 25.41 -20.51
N SER A 355 -51.35 25.91 -19.33
CA SER A 355 -52.71 26.28 -19.02
C SER A 355 -53.01 27.47 -19.92
N SER A 356 -53.61 27.10 -21.05
CA SER A 356 -54.46 27.91 -21.89
C SER A 356 -55.20 28.95 -21.04
N THR A 357 -54.66 30.16 -20.99
CA THR A 357 -55.38 31.36 -20.59
C THR A 357 -55.54 32.17 -21.86
N ALA A 358 -56.58 31.81 -22.60
CA ALA A 358 -57.21 32.74 -23.51
C ALA A 358 -57.70 33.94 -22.69
N GLY A 359 -57.20 35.15 -22.96
CA GLY A 359 -57.91 36.37 -22.60
C GLY A 359 -57.05 37.56 -22.20
N ARG A 360 -57.01 38.53 -23.13
CA ARG A 360 -56.92 39.99 -22.95
C ARG A 360 -55.55 40.63 -22.78
N ASP A 361 -55.09 41.19 -23.90
CA ASP A 361 -54.74 42.60 -24.09
C ASP A 361 -54.72 43.45 -22.81
N SER A 362 -53.55 43.99 -22.47
CA SER A 362 -53.32 45.43 -22.36
C SER A 362 -51.83 45.70 -22.16
N ASP A 363 -51.33 46.64 -22.95
CA ASP A 363 -50.05 47.34 -22.82
C ASP A 363 -49.64 47.60 -21.37
N ASP A 364 -48.37 47.33 -21.04
CA ASP A 364 -47.55 48.38 -20.44
C ASP A 364 -46.05 48.06 -20.48
N SER A 365 -45.32 49.01 -21.07
CA SER A 365 -43.89 48.97 -21.31
C SER A 365 -43.13 49.54 -20.11
N HIS A 366 -42.40 48.73 -19.34
CA HIS A 366 -41.37 49.25 -18.45
C HIS A 366 -40.11 48.36 -18.45
N ALA A 367 -39.06 48.90 -19.07
CA ALA A 367 -37.71 48.38 -19.07
C ALA A 367 -37.09 48.46 -17.67
N ILE A 368 -36.45 47.37 -17.21
CA ILE A 368 -35.54 47.42 -16.06
C ILE A 368 -34.22 46.75 -16.45
N SER A 369 -33.21 47.60 -16.60
CA SER A 369 -31.79 47.29 -16.70
C SER A 369 -31.25 46.84 -15.35
N PHE A 370 -30.50 45.74 -15.30
CA PHE A 370 -29.68 45.37 -14.15
C PHE A 370 -28.20 45.37 -14.53
N CYS A 371 -27.44 46.19 -13.81
CA CYS A 371 -26.00 46.38 -13.90
C CYS A 371 -25.35 45.54 -12.79
N TRP A 372 -24.44 44.62 -13.13
CA TRP A 372 -23.59 43.93 -12.16
C TRP A 372 -22.25 44.66 -12.05
N LYS A 373 -21.92 45.14 -10.85
CA LYS A 373 -20.58 45.59 -10.46
C LYS A 373 -19.89 44.47 -9.69
N SER A 374 -18.71 44.07 -10.17
CA SER A 374 -17.77 43.20 -9.47
C SER A 374 -16.98 43.99 -8.41
N VAL A 375 -16.57 43.28 -7.35
CA VAL A 375 -15.41 43.61 -6.52
C VAL A 375 -14.42 42.47 -6.67
#